data_AF-A0A1I6Z1H0-F1
#
_entry.id   AF-A0A1I6Z1H0-F1
#
_cell.length_a   1.000
_cell.length_b   1.000
_cell.length_c   1.000
_cell.angle_alpha   90.00
_cell.angle_beta   90.00
_cell.angle_gamma   90.00
#
_symmetry.space_group_name_H-M   'P 1'
#
loop_
_entity.id
_entity.type
_entity.pdbx_description
1 polymer ?
#
loop_
_entity_poly.entity_id
_entity_poly.type
_entity_poly.pdbx_seq_one_letter_code
_entity_poly.pdbx_strand_id
1 'polypeptide(L)'
;MRKLMIISCLLVIGLAGCEEETPTGIDYSLDQVLFACNSNNSADFVWLDKFVANAEAQASGYYGVDLMNYNSSVYIMLHNNLSASPPAIYNCNGELALADLGLTYNEFVDQSTKLKTVYSK
;
A
#
# COMPACT_ATOMS: atom_id res chain seq x y z
N MET A 1 50.93 22.83 33.29
CA MET A 1 50.32 22.45 31.99
C MET A 1 50.01 20.96 32.04
N ARG A 2 48.74 20.60 32.28
CA ARG A 2 48.29 19.21 32.50
C ARG A 2 47.68 18.66 31.21
N LYS A 3 48.12 17.45 30.82
CA LYS A 3 47.56 16.61 29.76
C LYS A 3 46.14 16.14 30.14
N LEU A 4 45.22 16.08 29.18
CA LEU A 4 44.01 15.23 29.18
C LEU A 4 43.49 15.21 27.72
N MET A 5 43.78 14.15 26.96
CA MET A 5 43.01 12.89 26.81
C MET A 5 41.74 13.04 25.96
N ILE A 6 41.80 12.35 24.82
CA ILE A 6 40.76 12.13 23.81
C ILE A 6 39.64 11.28 24.43
N ILE A 7 38.38 11.65 24.20
CA ILE A 7 37.27 10.71 24.16
C ILE A 7 36.51 10.96 22.86
N SER A 8 36.75 10.09 21.89
CA SER A 8 35.88 9.92 20.73
C SER A 8 34.58 9.29 21.18
N CYS A 9 33.51 10.07 21.28
CA CYS A 9 32.16 9.50 21.25
C CYS A 9 31.77 9.28 19.81
N LEU A 10 32.05 8.07 19.33
CA LEU A 10 31.31 7.42 18.25
C LEU A 10 29.82 7.43 18.63
N LEU A 11 29.09 8.42 18.15
CA LEU A 11 27.64 8.33 18.06
C LEU A 11 27.33 7.41 16.89
N VAL A 12 27.28 6.12 17.19
CA VAL A 12 26.53 5.14 16.41
C VAL A 12 25.07 5.56 16.53
N ILE A 13 24.61 6.40 15.61
CA ILE A 13 23.19 6.60 15.41
C ILE A 13 22.72 5.33 14.71
N GLY A 14 22.21 4.40 15.53
CA GLY A 14 21.54 3.21 15.05
C GLY A 14 20.44 3.64 14.08
N LEU A 15 20.50 3.08 12.88
CA LEU A 15 19.37 2.99 11.97
C LEU A 15 18.29 2.13 12.63
N ALA A 16 17.63 2.66 13.67
CA ALA A 16 16.27 2.27 13.95
C ALA A 16 15.49 2.80 12.75
N GLY A 17 15.08 1.90 11.86
CA GLY A 17 14.22 2.26 10.74
C GLY A 17 13.09 3.09 11.29
N CYS A 18 12.98 4.34 10.83
CA CYS A 18 11.71 5.02 10.86
C CYS A 18 10.78 4.11 10.03
N GLU A 19 10.03 3.24 10.70
CA GLU A 19 8.75 2.83 10.17
C GLU A 19 8.02 4.15 9.94
N GLU A 20 7.94 4.56 8.67
CA GLU A 20 7.09 5.67 8.27
C GLU A 20 5.72 5.39 8.90
N GLU A 21 5.24 6.32 9.73
CA GLU A 21 3.88 6.27 10.21
C GLU A 21 2.98 6.13 8.98
N THR A 22 2.29 5.00 8.86
CA THR A 22 1.34 4.80 7.77
C THR A 22 0.31 5.91 7.88
N PRO A 23 0.20 6.80 6.88
CA PRO A 23 -0.67 7.96 6.98
C PRO A 23 -2.11 7.47 7.14
N THR A 24 -2.78 7.98 8.18
CA THR A 24 -4.22 7.73 8.37
C THR A 24 -5.02 8.60 7.40
N GLY A 25 -6.02 7.99 6.76
CA GLY A 25 -6.78 8.62 5.68
C GLY A 25 -6.18 8.36 4.29
N ILE A 26 -6.69 9.07 3.28
CA ILE A 26 -6.30 8.85 1.89
C ILE A 26 -5.06 9.70 1.56
N ASP A 27 -3.98 9.03 1.13
CA ASP A 27 -2.77 9.72 0.66
C ASP A 27 -2.81 9.96 -0.85
N TYR A 28 -3.30 11.16 -1.20
CA TYR A 28 -3.34 11.68 -2.57
C TYR A 28 -1.99 12.19 -3.09
N SER A 29 -0.89 12.11 -2.32
CA SER A 29 0.42 12.54 -2.81
C SER A 29 0.77 11.75 -4.07
N LEU A 30 0.91 12.52 -5.14
CA LEU A 30 0.48 12.17 -6.49
C LEU A 30 1.68 11.83 -7.38
N ASP A 31 2.81 11.49 -6.76
CA ASP A 31 4.12 11.48 -7.43
C ASP A 31 4.37 10.24 -8.30
N GLN A 32 3.35 9.39 -8.51
CA GLN A 32 3.22 8.45 -9.62
C GLN A 32 1.96 7.61 -9.40
N VAL A 33 0.79 8.09 -9.82
CA VAL A 33 -0.35 7.16 -9.96
C VAL A 33 -0.12 6.32 -11.20
N LEU A 34 0.52 5.17 -10.96
CA LEU A 34 0.72 4.05 -11.90
C LEU A 34 -0.60 3.33 -12.25
N PHE A 35 -1.72 3.80 -11.69
CA PHE A 35 -3.04 3.23 -11.88
C PHE A 35 -3.76 3.96 -13.01
N ALA A 36 -3.72 3.38 -14.21
CA ALA A 36 -4.38 3.91 -15.40
C ALA A 36 -5.57 3.00 -15.76
N CYS A 37 -6.73 3.18 -15.12
CA CYS A 37 -7.95 2.53 -15.61
C CYS A 37 -8.45 3.17 -16.88
N ASN A 38 -8.40 4.50 -16.92
CA ASN A 38 -8.82 5.27 -18.09
C ASN A 38 -7.67 6.02 -18.75
N SER A 39 -6.42 5.77 -18.34
CA SER A 39 -5.22 6.53 -18.78
C SER A 39 -5.35 8.04 -18.53
N ASN A 40 -6.20 8.42 -17.59
CA ASN A 40 -6.48 9.79 -17.21
C ASN A 40 -6.43 9.86 -15.70
N ASN A 41 -5.32 10.40 -15.20
CA ASN A 41 -5.03 10.57 -13.80
C ASN A 41 -6.26 11.09 -13.02
N SER A 42 -6.95 12.12 -13.51
CA SER A 42 -8.12 12.70 -12.84
C SER A 42 -9.29 11.72 -12.66
N ALA A 43 -9.57 10.90 -13.67
CA ALA A 43 -10.63 9.89 -13.61
C ALA A 43 -10.26 8.73 -12.68
N ASP A 44 -8.98 8.36 -12.67
CA ASP A 44 -8.44 7.31 -11.81
C ASP A 44 -8.47 7.73 -10.33
N PHE A 45 -8.24 9.02 -10.02
CA PHE A 45 -8.45 9.56 -8.66
C PHE A 45 -9.89 9.46 -8.20
N VAL A 46 -10.83 9.95 -9.01
CA VAL A 46 -12.25 9.95 -8.66
C VAL A 46 -12.76 8.52 -8.46
N TRP A 47 -12.24 7.58 -9.24
CA TRP A 47 -12.56 6.16 -9.06
C TRP A 47 -12.00 5.64 -7.74
N LEU A 48 -10.72 5.90 -7.42
CA LEU A 48 -10.07 5.40 -6.20
C LEU A 48 -10.70 6.00 -4.93
N ASP A 49 -11.02 7.29 -4.95
CA ASP A 49 -11.74 7.98 -3.87
C ASP A 49 -13.10 7.32 -3.61
N LYS A 50 -13.89 7.09 -4.67
CA LYS A 50 -15.17 6.35 -4.56
C LYS A 50 -14.98 4.91 -4.07
N PHE A 51 -13.91 4.24 -4.51
CA PHE A 51 -13.60 2.89 -4.07
C PHE A 51 -13.33 2.85 -2.56
N VAL A 52 -12.48 3.75 -2.06
CA VAL A 52 -12.20 3.85 -0.61
C VAL A 52 -13.45 4.21 0.17
N ALA A 53 -14.22 5.22 -0.26
CA ALA A 53 -15.46 5.62 0.40
C ALA A 53 -16.50 4.47 0.46
N ASN A 54 -16.63 3.70 -0.63
CA ASN A 54 -17.50 2.53 -0.66
C ASN A 54 -17.00 1.42 0.27
N ALA A 55 -15.68 1.20 0.35
CA ALA A 55 -15.10 0.23 1.27
C ALA A 55 -15.31 0.63 2.74
N GLU A 56 -15.07 1.89 3.10
CA GLU A 56 -15.31 2.42 4.45
C GLU A 56 -16.77 2.26 4.91
N ALA A 57 -17.73 2.37 3.99
CA ALA A 57 -19.15 2.23 4.27
C ALA A 57 -19.60 0.77 4.54
N GLN A 58 -18.78 -0.23 4.22
CA GLN A 58 -19.13 -1.64 4.45
C GLN A 58 -19.03 -2.01 5.93
N ALA A 59 -20.01 -2.77 6.42
CA ALA A 59 -20.11 -3.19 7.82
C ALA A 59 -18.92 -4.05 8.29
N SER A 60 -18.21 -4.70 7.37
CA SER A 60 -17.06 -5.57 7.63
C SER A 60 -15.81 -4.80 8.11
N GLY A 61 -15.75 -3.48 7.89
CA GLY A 61 -14.61 -2.63 8.25
C GLY A 61 -13.36 -2.98 7.46
N TYR A 62 -12.99 -2.12 6.52
CA TYR A 62 -11.67 -2.19 5.86
C TYR A 62 -10.72 -1.20 6.53
N TYR A 63 -9.45 -1.57 6.59
CA TYR A 63 -8.42 -0.80 7.31
C TYR A 63 -7.24 -0.39 6.42
N GLY A 64 -7.19 -0.85 5.18
CA GLY A 64 -6.08 -0.54 4.29
C GLY A 64 -6.40 -0.75 2.82
N VAL A 65 -5.81 0.08 1.98
CA VAL A 65 -5.78 -0.10 0.53
C VAL A 65 -4.33 0.06 0.05
N ASP A 66 -3.80 -0.97 -0.58
CA ASP A 66 -2.46 -0.97 -1.17
C ASP A 66 -2.53 -1.06 -2.69
N LEU A 67 -1.62 -0.36 -3.37
CA LEU A 67 -1.36 -0.53 -4.78
C LEU A 67 -0.22 -1.54 -4.96
N MET A 68 -0.47 -2.57 -5.77
CA MET A 68 0.46 -3.67 -6.03
C MET A 68 0.78 -3.72 -7.52
N ASN A 69 2.06 -3.81 -7.88
CA ASN A 69 2.47 -4.08 -9.26
C ASN A 69 2.70 -5.58 -9.44
N TYR A 70 1.98 -6.18 -10.38
CA TYR A 70 2.21 -7.55 -10.84
C TYR A 70 2.23 -7.57 -12.36
N ASN A 71 3.28 -8.17 -12.95
CA ASN A 71 3.43 -8.32 -14.40
C ASN A 71 3.16 -7.02 -15.20
N SER A 72 3.78 -5.91 -14.78
CA SER A 72 3.63 -4.57 -15.38
C SER A 72 2.21 -3.98 -15.33
N SER A 73 1.31 -4.54 -14.51
CA SER A 73 -0.04 -4.05 -14.27
C SER A 73 -0.21 -3.67 -12.79
N VAL A 74 -1.03 -2.66 -12.53
CA VAL A 74 -1.35 -2.24 -11.16
C VAL A 74 -2.67 -2.84 -10.72
N TYR A 75 -2.64 -3.40 -9.51
CA TYR A 75 -3.77 -4.00 -8.81
C TYR A 75 -3.97 -3.28 -7.48
N ILE A 76 -5.16 -3.39 -6.95
CA ILE A 76 -5.54 -2.83 -5.65
C ILE A 76 -5.78 -3.98 -4.70
N MET A 77 -5.06 -3.98 -3.58
CA MET A 77 -5.28 -4.91 -2.49
C MET A 77 -6.09 -4.21 -1.39
N LEU A 78 -7.30 -4.70 -1.17
CA LEU A 78 -8.24 -4.19 -0.19
C LEU A 78 -8.17 -5.05 1.08
N HIS A 79 -7.61 -4.47 2.14
CA HIS A 79 -7.42 -5.13 3.43
C HIS A 79 -8.69 -5.03 4.29
N ASN A 80 -9.27 -6.18 4.60
CA ASN A 80 -10.45 -6.31 5.45
C ASN A 80 -10.06 -6.66 6.89
N ASN A 81 -10.83 -6.21 7.89
CA ASN A 81 -10.59 -6.53 9.30
C ASN A 81 -10.88 -8.01 9.66
N LEU A 82 -11.22 -8.85 8.68
CA LEU A 82 -11.56 -10.24 8.92
C LEU A 82 -10.29 -11.09 8.84
N SER A 83 -9.69 -11.37 10.00
CA SER A 83 -8.44 -12.15 10.15
C SER A 83 -8.44 -13.53 9.48
N ALA A 84 -9.61 -14.06 9.13
CA ALA A 84 -9.78 -15.38 8.50
C ALA A 84 -9.89 -15.33 6.96
N SER A 85 -9.89 -14.15 6.33
CA SER A 85 -10.01 -14.02 4.88
C SER A 85 -8.84 -13.23 4.31
N PRO A 86 -8.23 -13.69 3.20
CA PRO A 86 -7.21 -12.88 2.54
C PRO A 86 -7.83 -11.56 2.05
N PRO A 87 -7.01 -10.48 1.95
CA PRO A 87 -7.39 -9.27 1.25
C PRO A 87 -7.94 -9.56 -0.14
N ALA A 88 -8.96 -8.80 -0.54
CA ALA A 88 -9.53 -8.89 -1.88
C ALA A 88 -8.65 -8.12 -2.87
N ILE A 89 -8.46 -8.67 -4.06
CA ILE A 89 -7.65 -8.05 -5.11
C ILE A 89 -8.58 -7.50 -6.18
N TYR A 90 -8.33 -6.27 -6.59
CA TYR A 90 -9.11 -5.55 -7.59
C TYR A 90 -8.21 -5.09 -8.72
N ASN A 91 -8.81 -4.96 -9.90
CA ASN A 91 -8.28 -4.16 -11.00
C ASN A 91 -9.35 -3.16 -11.46
N CYS A 92 -9.11 -2.50 -12.58
CA CYS A 92 -10.02 -1.52 -13.15
C CYS A 92 -11.41 -2.04 -13.54
N ASN A 93 -11.54 -3.36 -13.72
CA ASN A 93 -12.79 -4.02 -14.08
C ASN A 93 -13.58 -4.52 -12.86
N GLY A 94 -13.04 -4.36 -11.64
CA GLY A 94 -13.67 -4.79 -10.40
C GLY A 94 -12.81 -5.80 -9.62
N GLU A 95 -13.47 -6.58 -8.77
CA GLU A 95 -12.82 -7.65 -8.01
C GLU A 95 -12.29 -8.71 -8.96
N LEU A 96 -11.05 -9.12 -8.74
CA LEU A 96 -10.36 -10.12 -9.55
C LEU A 96 -10.15 -11.37 -8.70
N ALA A 97 -10.70 -12.50 -9.16
CA ALA A 97 -10.32 -13.78 -8.61
C ALA A 97 -8.88 -14.09 -9.03
N LEU A 98 -7.96 -14.23 -8.07
CA LEU A 98 -6.55 -14.56 -8.37
C LEU A 98 -6.40 -15.89 -9.14
N ALA A 99 -7.38 -16.78 -9.03
CA ALA A 99 -7.46 -17.99 -9.84
C ALA A 99 -7.51 -17.71 -11.35
N ASP A 100 -8.07 -16.57 -11.78
CA ASP A 100 -8.08 -16.15 -13.19
C ASP A 100 -6.68 -15.75 -13.68
N LEU A 101 -5.78 -15.39 -12.76
CA LEU A 101 -4.35 -15.20 -13.02
C LEU A 101 -3.54 -16.48 -12.84
N GLY A 102 -4.17 -17.59 -12.41
CA GLY A 102 -3.49 -18.83 -12.07
C GLY A 102 -2.64 -18.74 -10.79
N LEU A 103 -2.99 -17.83 -9.87
CA LEU A 103 -2.24 -17.56 -8.65
C LEU A 103 -3.08 -17.81 -7.40
N THR A 104 -2.42 -18.24 -6.33
CA THR A 104 -2.90 -18.08 -4.96
C THR A 104 -2.63 -16.68 -4.43
N TYR A 105 -3.25 -16.31 -3.31
CA TYR A 105 -2.97 -15.05 -2.63
C TYR A 105 -1.49 -14.87 -2.28
N ASN A 106 -0.85 -15.89 -1.70
CA ASN A 106 0.56 -15.81 -1.31
C ASN A 106 1.47 -15.66 -2.54
N GLU A 107 1.21 -16.41 -3.61
CA GLU A 107 1.98 -16.27 -4.85
C GLU A 107 1.81 -14.89 -5.48
N PHE A 108 0.62 -14.31 -5.43
CA PHE A 108 0.40 -12.95 -5.88
C PHE A 108 1.21 -11.96 -5.03
N VAL A 109 1.17 -12.06 -3.70
CA VAL A 109 1.95 -11.19 -2.80
C VAL A 109 3.45 -11.33 -3.05
N ASP A 110 3.96 -12.56 -3.14
CA ASP A 110 5.39 -12.85 -3.33
C ASP A 110 5.92 -12.37 -4.69
N GLN A 111 5.08 -12.41 -5.73
CA GLN A 111 5.44 -11.98 -7.08
C GLN A 111 5.12 -10.50 -7.34
N SER A 112 4.39 -9.85 -6.44
CA SER A 112 4.02 -8.44 -6.57
C SER A 112 5.01 -7.53 -5.85
N THR A 113 5.17 -6.31 -6.35
CA THR A 113 5.84 -5.23 -5.63
C THR A 113 4.80 -4.27 -5.08
N LYS A 114 4.77 -4.05 -3.76
CA LYS A 114 3.92 -2.98 -3.19
C LYS A 114 4.47 -1.63 -3.66
N LEU A 115 3.62 -0.85 -4.30
CA LEU A 115 3.93 0.49 -4.77
C LEU A 115 3.68 1.54 -3.69
N LYS A 116 2.51 1.49 -3.06
CA LYS A 116 2.07 2.48 -2.07
C LYS A 116 0.88 1.97 -1.26
N THR A 117 0.77 2.39 0.00
CA THR A 117 -0.47 2.34 0.77
C THR A 117 -1.22 3.65 0.56
N VAL A 118 -2.37 3.61 -0.09
CA VAL A 118 -3.16 4.80 -0.47
C VAL A 118 -4.21 5.16 0.56
N TYR A 119 -4.57 4.22 1.42
CA TYR A 119 -5.46 4.45 2.55
C TYR A 119 -5.06 3.53 3.69
N SER A 120 -5.06 4.06 4.92
CA SER A 120 -5.00 3.27 6.15
C SER A 120 -5.86 3.90 7.24
N LYS A 121 -6.36 3.09 8.17
CA LYS A 121 -7.22 3.52 9.29
C LYS A 121 -6.58 3.26 10.64
#